data_AF-A0A527ZF59-F1
#
_entry.id   AF-A0A527ZF59-F1
#
_cell.length_a   1.000
_cell.length_b   1.000
_cell.length_c   1.000
_cell.angle_alpha   90.00
_cell.angle_beta   90.00
_cell.angle_gamma   90.00
#
_symmetry.space_group_name_H-M   'P 1'
#
loop_
_entity.id
_entity.type
_entity.pdbx_description
1 polymer ?
#
loop_
_entity_poly.entity_id
_entity_poly.type
_entity_poly.pdbx_seq_one_letter_code
_entity_poly.pdbx_strand_id
1 'polypeptide(L)'
;LEVRVNGPVIFNDNEMLLHAAVDGLCLVYTFENQISQHVADGRLVRVLEDWCPPYPGYHLYYPSRRQHTAAFTLLVDALRYRA
;
A
#
# COMPACT_ATOMS: atom_id res chain seq x y z
N LEU A 1 -9.33 9.03 -18.99
CA LEU A 1 -9.82 7.80 -19.63
C LEU A 1 -10.55 7.02 -18.54
N GLU A 2 -11.87 6.89 -18.60
CA GLU A 2 -12.61 6.01 -17.67
C GLU A 2 -12.86 4.69 -18.37
N VAL A 3 -12.35 3.59 -17.79
CA VAL A 3 -12.56 2.24 -18.29
C VAL A 3 -13.49 1.52 -17.32
N ARG A 4 -14.71 1.21 -17.75
CA ARG A 4 -15.60 0.34 -16.97
C ARG A 4 -15.11 -1.09 -17.07
N VAL A 5 -14.76 -1.67 -15.93
CA VAL A 5 -14.46 -3.09 -15.79
C VAL A 5 -15.70 -3.81 -15.27
N ASN A 6 -16.10 -4.89 -15.95
CA ASN A 6 -17.10 -5.82 -15.44
C ASN A 6 -16.37 -7.00 -14.81
N GLY A 7 -15.98 -6.85 -13.54
CA GLY A 7 -15.38 -7.92 -12.74
C GLY A 7 -16.43 -8.68 -11.93
N PRO A 8 -16.20 -9.96 -11.60
CA PRO A 8 -17.15 -10.76 -10.82
C PRO A 8 -17.19 -10.38 -9.33
N VAL A 9 -16.21 -9.61 -8.84
CA VAL A 9 -16.01 -9.34 -7.42
C VAL A 9 -15.58 -7.89 -7.18
N ILE A 10 -16.07 -7.30 -6.08
CA ILE A 10 -15.68 -5.99 -5.58
C ILE A 10 -15.44 -6.14 -4.08
N PHE A 11 -14.27 -5.68 -3.61
CA PHE A 11 -13.89 -5.75 -2.20
C PHE A 11 -13.71 -4.32 -1.65
N ASN A 12 -14.08 -4.13 -0.37
CA ASN A 12 -13.82 -2.92 0.40
C ASN A 12 -12.83 -3.15 1.55
N ASP A 13 -12.31 -4.37 1.65
CA ASP A 13 -11.32 -4.81 2.63
C ASP A 13 -10.10 -5.39 1.89
N ASN A 14 -8.91 -5.06 2.39
CA ASN A 14 -7.66 -5.39 1.71
C ASN A 14 -7.19 -6.82 2.01
N GLU A 15 -7.51 -7.37 3.18
CA GLU A 15 -7.22 -8.78 3.49
C GLU A 15 -8.06 -9.69 2.59
N MET A 16 -9.36 -9.41 2.45
CA MET A 16 -10.23 -10.17 1.55
C MET A 16 -9.76 -10.09 0.09
N LEU A 17 -9.34 -8.91 -0.36
CA LEU A 17 -8.77 -8.69 -1.69
C LEU A 17 -7.52 -9.55 -1.92
N LEU A 18 -6.62 -9.59 -0.93
CA LEU A 18 -5.38 -10.37 -1.02
C LEU A 18 -5.67 -11.88 -1.07
N HIS A 19 -6.58 -12.38 -0.22
CA HIS A 19 -6.99 -13.78 -0.25
C HIS A 19 -7.58 -14.17 -1.61
N ALA A 20 -8.48 -13.35 -2.16
CA ALA A 20 -9.06 -13.60 -3.48
C ALA A 20 -8.02 -13.62 -4.61
N ALA A 21 -6.99 -12.76 -4.53
CA ALA A 21 -5.89 -12.77 -5.49
C ALA A 21 -5.03 -14.04 -5.39
N VAL A 22 -4.73 -14.49 -4.16
CA VAL A 22 -3.99 -15.75 -3.91
C VAL A 22 -4.78 -16.97 -4.39
N ASP A 23 -6.10 -16.94 -4.27
CA ASP A 23 -7.00 -17.97 -4.80
C ASP A 23 -7.23 -17.87 -6.32
N GLY A 24 -6.59 -16.90 -6.99
CA GLY A 24 -6.63 -16.75 -8.45
C GLY A 24 -7.92 -16.12 -9.00
N LEU A 25 -8.70 -15.45 -8.16
CA LEU A 25 -10.00 -14.88 -8.54
C LEU A 25 -9.90 -13.47 -9.12
N CYS A 26 -8.81 -12.75 -8.86
CA CYS A 26 -8.63 -11.37 -9.33
C CYS A 26 -7.15 -10.95 -9.43
N LEU A 27 -6.92 -9.79 -10.03
CA LEU A 27 -5.66 -9.05 -9.93
C LEU A 27 -5.76 -8.03 -8.79
N VAL A 28 -4.66 -7.82 -8.07
CA VAL A 28 -4.58 -6.88 -6.95
C VAL A 28 -3.48 -5.85 -7.20
N TYR A 29 -3.79 -4.58 -6.89
CA TYR A 29 -2.81 -3.50 -6.81
C TYR A 29 -2.73 -3.03 -5.36
N THR A 30 -1.63 -3.36 -4.68
CA THR A 30 -1.42 -3.09 -3.25
C THR A 30 0.06 -2.88 -2.95
N PHE A 31 0.40 -2.57 -1.69
CA PHE A 31 1.76 -2.36 -1.25
C PHE A 31 2.60 -3.65 -1.25
N GLU A 32 3.85 -3.53 -1.69
CA GLU A 32 4.79 -4.64 -1.83
C GLU A 32 5.01 -5.42 -0.53
N ASN A 33 5.04 -4.73 0.62
CA ASN A 33 5.23 -5.36 1.92
C ASN A 33 4.14 -6.40 2.25
N GLN A 34 2.92 -6.22 1.74
CA GLN A 34 1.81 -7.14 1.98
C GLN A 34 1.88 -8.41 1.12
N ILE A 35 2.48 -8.32 -0.07
CA ILE A 35 2.53 -9.44 -1.03
C ILE A 35 3.91 -10.08 -1.14
N SER A 36 4.94 -9.47 -0.55
CA SER A 36 6.35 -9.89 -0.66
C SER A 36 6.56 -11.39 -0.43
N GLN A 37 5.99 -11.94 0.66
CA GLN A 37 6.08 -13.36 0.96
C GLN A 37 5.31 -14.23 -0.04
N HIS A 38 4.12 -13.81 -0.46
CA HIS A 38 3.34 -14.55 -1.46
C HIS A 38 4.05 -14.62 -2.82
N VAL A 39 4.74 -13.55 -3.21
CA VAL A 39 5.56 -13.51 -4.43
C VAL A 39 6.80 -14.40 -4.27
N ALA A 40 7.49 -14.33 -3.13
CA ALA A 40 8.65 -15.16 -2.85
C ALA A 40 8.31 -16.67 -2.84
N ASP A 41 7.13 -17.02 -2.33
CA ASP A 41 6.62 -18.39 -2.31
C ASP A 41 6.06 -18.85 -3.68
N GLY A 42 6.04 -17.96 -4.69
CA GLY A 42 5.47 -18.26 -6.02
C GLY A 42 3.94 -18.36 -6.07
N ARG A 43 3.25 -17.99 -4.97
CA ARG A 43 1.77 -17.96 -4.89
C ARG A 43 1.18 -16.80 -5.67
N LEU A 44 1.92 -15.70 -5.78
CA LEU A 44 1.58 -14.55 -6.62
C LEU A 44 2.74 -14.25 -7.57
N VAL A 45 2.43 -13.64 -8.70
CA VAL A 45 3.41 -13.13 -9.66
C VAL A 45 3.17 -11.65 -9.90
N ARG A 46 4.25 -10.86 -9.99
CA ARG A 46 4.16 -9.44 -10.33
C ARG A 46 3.90 -9.32 -11.84
N VAL A 47 2.92 -8.49 -12.19
CA VAL A 47 2.58 -8.13 -13.57
C VAL A 47 2.51 -6.62 -13.70
N LEU A 48 2.67 -6.11 -14.92
CA LEU A 48 2.60 -4.67 -15.23
C LEU A 48 3.60 -3.82 -14.41
N GLU A 49 4.79 -4.36 -14.13
CA GLU A 49 5.82 -3.66 -13.33
C GLU A 49 6.19 -2.30 -13.93
N ASP A 50 6.27 -2.19 -15.25
CA ASP A 50 6.57 -0.93 -15.96
C ASP A 50 5.54 0.18 -15.69
N TRP A 51 4.36 -0.18 -15.18
CA TRP A 51 3.26 0.74 -14.87
C TRP A 51 3.12 1.04 -13.37
N CYS A 52 4.06 0.55 -12.54
CA CYS A 52 4.06 0.73 -11.09
C CYS A 52 5.20 1.69 -10.67
N PRO A 53 4.97 3.02 -10.65
CA PRO A 53 5.99 3.95 -10.22
C PRO A 53 6.34 3.74 -8.73
N PRO A 54 7.56 4.12 -8.29
CA PRO A 54 7.96 4.00 -6.89
C PRO A 54 6.98 4.71 -5.96
N TYR A 55 6.55 4.02 -4.89
CA TYR A 55 5.71 4.62 -3.86
C TYR A 55 6.56 5.61 -3.03
N PRO A 56 6.19 6.91 -2.94
CA PRO A 56 6.99 7.92 -2.23
C PRO A 56 7.00 7.72 -0.70
N GLY A 57 6.30 6.71 -0.19
CA GLY A 57 6.24 6.39 1.22
C GLY A 57 5.17 7.16 1.99
N TYR A 58 5.07 6.83 3.27
CA TYR A 58 4.15 7.49 4.19
C TYR A 58 4.65 8.87 4.59
N HIS A 59 3.72 9.81 4.71
CA HIS A 59 4.00 11.18 5.11
C HIS A 59 3.27 11.49 6.42
N LEU A 60 3.96 12.10 7.37
CA LEU A 60 3.36 12.64 8.58
C LEU A 60 2.72 13.99 8.24
N TYR A 61 1.39 14.05 8.24
CA TYR A 61 0.64 15.30 8.04
C TYR A 61 0.10 15.84 9.37
N TYR A 62 0.38 17.11 9.64
CA TYR A 62 -0.20 17.85 10.74
C TYR A 62 -0.49 19.30 10.27
N PRO A 63 -1.72 19.81 10.47
CA PRO A 63 -2.17 21.05 9.81
C PRO A 63 -1.54 22.33 10.39
N SER A 64 -1.14 22.33 11.66
CA SER A 64 -0.57 23.52 12.31
C SER A 64 0.95 23.42 12.44
N ARG A 65 1.64 24.45 11.96
CA ARG A 65 3.10 24.64 12.11
C ARG A 65 3.46 25.55 13.29
N ARG A 66 2.48 26.04 14.06
CA ARG A 66 2.70 26.96 15.19
C ARG A 66 2.93 26.19 16.48
N GLN A 67 4.03 26.52 17.17
CA GLN A 67 4.37 26.09 18.53
C GLN A 67 4.18 24.58 18.77
N HIS A 68 5.08 23.77 18.18
CA HIS A 68 5.14 22.36 18.54
C HIS A 68 5.54 22.19 20.01
N THR A 69 4.78 21.37 20.74
CA THR A 69 5.19 20.96 22.08
C THR A 69 6.48 20.13 22.00
N ALA A 70 7.26 20.11 23.07
CA ALA A 70 8.45 19.25 23.13
C ALA A 70 8.10 17.78 22.87
N ALA A 71 6.98 17.30 23.42
CA ALA A 71 6.50 15.94 23.21
C ALA A 71 6.16 15.65 21.74
N PHE A 72 5.50 16.58 21.04
CA PHE A 72 5.17 16.40 19.62
C PHE A 72 6.43 16.36 18.75
N THR A 73 7.41 17.23 19.04
CA THR A 73 8.69 17.23 18.32
C THR A 73 9.42 15.90 18.48
N LEU A 74 9.49 15.38 19.71
CA LEU A 74 10.07 14.07 20.00
C LEU A 74 9.35 12.94 19.25
N LEU A 75 8.02 12.97 19.18
CA LEU A 75 7.24 11.98 18.43
C LEU A 75 7.53 12.04 16.92
N VAL A 76 7.52 13.24 16.34
CA VAL A 76 7.84 13.42 14.90
C VAL A 76 9.24 12.92 14.60
N ASP A 77 10.23 13.22 15.43
CA ASP A 77 11.61 12.78 15.21
C ASP A 77 11.79 11.26 15.42
N ALA A 78 11.00 10.64 16.30
CA ALA A 78 10.97 9.20 16.50
C ALA A 78 10.30 8.44 15.35
N LEU A 79 9.23 9.00 14.77
CA LEU A 79 8.51 8.42 13.64
C LEU A 79 9.11 8.77 12.28
N ARG A 80 10.04 9.72 12.21
CA ARG A 80 10.70 10.11 10.96
C ARG A 80 11.53 8.93 10.43
N TYR A 81 11.15 8.46 9.24
CA TYR A 81 11.92 7.45 8.52
C TYR A 81 13.34 7.95 8.23
N ARG A 82 14.33 7.09 8.49
CA ARG A 82 15.75 7.30 8.18
C ARG A 82 16.20 6.11 7.33
N ALA A 83 16.71 6.40 6.14
CA ALA A 83 17.30 5.39 5.24
C ALA A 83 18.65 4.91 5.77
#